data_AF-A0A022QQ78-F1
#
_entry.id   AF-A0A022QQ78-F1
#
_cell.length_a   1.000
_cell.length_b   1.000
_cell.length_c   1.000
_cell.angle_alpha   90.00
_cell.angle_beta   90.00
_cell.angle_gamma   90.00
#
_symmetry.space_group_name_H-M   'P 1'
#
loop_
_entity.id
_entity.type
_entity.pdbx_description
1 polymer ?
#
loop_
_entity_poly.entity_id
_entity_poly.type
_entity_poly.pdbx_seq_one_letter_code
_entity_poly.pdbx_strand_id
1 'polypeptide(L)'
;MLVLSQVPASEAQLSPPTFYDATCPNALATIRTSIRQAVSRERRMAGSLIRLHFHDCFVQGCDASILLDETPTIRSEKTAFPNVNSVRGYEVIDAAKTLVERICPGVVSCADILTLAARDASVAVGGPTWNVRLGRRDSTTANRDQANRDLPGPDSTLQRLIDSFGIKNNLTPRDMVALSGAHTLGLSPNAPRSAREFTATERTSTQDSLPLEDALARKPEVTEIWRP
;
A
#
# COMPACT_ATOMS: atom_id res chain seq x y z
N MET A 1 42.27 25.54 -3.60
CA MET A 1 40.82 25.65 -3.85
C MET A 1 40.34 24.25 -4.21
N LEU A 2 39.83 23.47 -3.25
CA LEU A 2 39.28 22.13 -3.53
C LEU A 2 37.89 22.32 -4.17
N VAL A 3 37.73 21.84 -5.39
CA VAL A 3 36.43 21.78 -6.06
C VAL A 3 35.72 20.53 -5.57
N LEU A 4 34.71 20.70 -4.71
CA LEU A 4 33.75 19.66 -4.36
C LEU A 4 32.89 19.40 -5.61
N SER A 5 33.20 18.35 -6.36
CA SER A 5 32.33 17.81 -7.39
C SER A 5 31.07 17.26 -6.70
N GLN A 6 29.98 18.02 -6.76
CA GLN A 6 28.66 17.52 -6.38
C GLN A 6 28.26 16.42 -7.37
N VAL A 7 28.19 15.17 -6.90
CA VAL A 7 27.51 14.11 -7.62
C VAL A 7 26.02 14.44 -7.58
N PRO A 8 25.34 14.62 -8.72
CA PRO A 8 23.90 14.83 -8.69
C PRO A 8 23.24 13.60 -8.09
N ALA A 9 22.40 13.80 -7.08
CA ALA A 9 21.49 12.77 -6.63
C ALA A 9 20.61 12.39 -7.82
N SER A 10 20.75 11.15 -8.31
CA SER A 10 19.84 10.60 -9.32
C SER A 10 18.49 10.39 -8.65
N GLU A 11 17.54 11.31 -8.84
CA GLU A 11 16.14 11.02 -8.52
C GLU A 11 15.68 9.91 -9.47
N ALA A 12 15.63 8.67 -8.96
CA ALA A 12 15.05 7.55 -9.69
C ALA A 12 13.53 7.77 -9.78
N GLN A 13 13.09 8.47 -10.83
CA GLN A 13 11.68 8.75 -11.01
C GLN A 13 10.95 7.47 -11.45
N LEU A 14 9.90 7.11 -10.70
CA LEU A 14 9.05 5.99 -11.06
C LEU A 14 8.45 6.19 -12.45
N SER A 15 8.45 5.11 -13.22
CA SER A 15 8.01 5.07 -14.61
C SER A 15 6.49 4.96 -14.74
N PRO A 16 5.93 5.27 -15.91
CA PRO A 16 4.51 5.06 -16.21
C PRO A 16 4.06 3.60 -15.99
N PRO A 17 2.74 3.34 -15.98
CA PRO A 17 2.19 1.99 -15.83
C PRO A 17 2.73 0.95 -16.83
N THR A 18 3.35 1.40 -17.93
CA THR A 18 3.91 0.59 -19.01
C THR A 18 5.34 0.08 -18.72
N PHE A 19 5.88 0.29 -17.52
CA PHE A 19 7.27 -0.07 -17.17
C PHE A 19 7.64 -1.53 -17.49
N TYR A 20 6.71 -2.47 -17.32
CA TYR A 20 6.91 -3.90 -17.58
C TYR A 20 6.43 -4.37 -18.95
N ASP A 21 5.90 -3.51 -19.82
CA ASP A 21 5.26 -3.95 -21.07
C ASP A 21 6.25 -4.65 -22.02
N ALA A 22 7.51 -4.22 -22.03
CA ALA A 22 8.54 -4.82 -22.87
C ALA A 22 9.21 -6.05 -22.24
N THR A 23 9.27 -6.13 -20.90
CA THR A 23 10.05 -7.16 -20.18
C THR A 23 9.18 -8.27 -19.59
N CYS A 24 7.95 -7.94 -19.17
CA CYS A 24 6.97 -8.89 -18.68
C CYS A 24 5.53 -8.41 -18.97
N PRO A 25 5.07 -8.48 -20.23
CA PRO A 25 3.77 -7.94 -20.65
C PRO A 25 2.57 -8.52 -19.91
N ASN A 26 2.69 -9.74 -19.38
CA ASN A 26 1.62 -10.41 -18.63
C ASN A 26 1.69 -10.20 -17.11
N ALA A 27 2.68 -9.45 -16.58
CA ALA A 27 2.87 -9.25 -15.14
C ALA A 27 1.63 -8.66 -14.46
N LEU A 28 1.17 -7.49 -14.93
CA LEU A 28 0.07 -6.75 -14.32
C LEU A 28 -1.23 -7.55 -14.34
N ALA A 29 -1.52 -8.24 -15.45
CA ALA A 29 -2.69 -9.09 -15.56
C ALA A 29 -2.64 -10.30 -14.61
N THR A 30 -1.46 -10.90 -14.45
CA THR A 30 -1.22 -12.03 -13.55
C THR A 30 -1.40 -11.63 -12.09
N ILE A 31 -0.77 -10.53 -11.67
CA ILE A 31 -0.88 -9.97 -10.32
C ILE A 31 -2.35 -9.65 -10.01
N ARG A 32 -3.01 -8.89 -10.88
CA ARG A 32 -4.43 -8.53 -10.71
C ARG A 32 -5.32 -9.76 -10.55
N THR A 33 -5.08 -10.82 -11.31
CA THR A 33 -5.86 -12.06 -11.21
C THR A 33 -5.64 -12.75 -9.86
N SER A 34 -4.39 -12.88 -9.42
CA SER A 34 -4.04 -13.45 -8.11
C SER A 34 -4.71 -12.69 -6.97
N ILE A 35 -4.61 -11.35 -6.98
CA ILE A 35 -5.19 -10.49 -5.94
C ILE A 35 -6.72 -10.58 -5.93
N ARG A 36 -7.37 -10.52 -7.09
CA ARG A 36 -8.83 -10.68 -7.18
C ARG A 36 -9.30 -12.03 -6.66
N GLN A 37 -8.56 -13.10 -6.93
CA GLN A 37 -8.88 -14.42 -6.38
C GLN A 37 -8.77 -14.44 -4.85
N ALA A 38 -7.70 -13.88 -4.29
CA ALA A 38 -7.55 -13.79 -2.83
C ALA A 38 -8.68 -12.99 -2.17
N VAL A 39 -9.01 -11.81 -2.72
CA VAL A 39 -10.12 -10.97 -2.23
C VAL A 39 -11.48 -11.65 -2.41
N SER A 40 -11.69 -12.43 -3.47
CA SER A 40 -12.95 -13.17 -3.65
C SER A 40 -13.16 -14.28 -2.62
N ARG A 41 -12.08 -14.90 -2.14
CA ARG A 41 -12.11 -15.92 -1.08
C ARG A 41 -12.35 -15.29 0.29
N GLU A 42 -11.77 -14.11 0.52
CA GLU A 42 -11.96 -13.36 1.73
C GLU A 42 -11.99 -11.86 1.45
N ARG A 43 -13.19 -11.27 1.47
CA ARG A 43 -13.39 -9.85 1.12
C ARG A 43 -12.54 -8.89 1.97
N ARG A 44 -12.30 -9.23 3.24
CA ARG A 44 -11.44 -8.47 4.18
C ARG A 44 -9.98 -8.38 3.71
N MET A 45 -9.52 -9.31 2.87
CA MET A 45 -8.16 -9.30 2.35
C MET A 45 -7.84 -8.01 1.59
N ALA A 46 -8.85 -7.34 1.00
CA ALA A 46 -8.63 -6.07 0.33
C ALA A 46 -8.07 -5.00 1.30
N GLY A 47 -8.69 -4.84 2.47
CA GLY A 47 -8.20 -3.95 3.51
C GLY A 47 -6.84 -4.38 4.06
N SER A 48 -6.56 -5.68 4.14
CA SER A 48 -5.26 -6.20 4.57
C SER A 48 -4.13 -5.85 3.59
N LEU A 49 -4.35 -5.99 2.29
CA LEU A 49 -3.35 -5.69 1.26
C LEU A 49 -3.08 -4.18 1.14
N ILE A 50 -4.13 -3.35 1.21
CA ILE A 50 -3.97 -1.89 1.25
C ILE A 50 -3.17 -1.48 2.48
N ARG A 51 -3.47 -2.06 3.65
CA ARG A 51 -2.71 -1.81 4.87
C ARG A 51 -1.26 -2.27 4.76
N LEU A 52 -1.02 -3.45 4.18
CA LEU A 52 0.34 -3.96 3.99
C LEU A 52 1.19 -2.99 3.15
N HIS A 53 0.62 -2.45 2.07
CA HIS A 53 1.30 -1.44 1.25
C HIS A 53 1.51 -0.11 1.98
N PHE A 54 0.52 0.37 2.75
CA PHE A 54 0.69 1.56 3.59
C PHE A 54 1.85 1.38 4.60
N HIS A 55 1.91 0.22 5.26
CA HIS A 55 2.96 -0.07 6.24
C HIS A 55 4.34 -0.19 5.61
N ASP A 56 4.46 -0.73 4.39
CA ASP A 56 5.69 -0.71 3.59
C ASP A 56 6.13 0.74 3.36
N CYS A 57 5.30 1.54 2.70
CA CYS A 57 5.65 2.91 2.31
C CYS A 57 5.94 3.86 3.49
N PHE A 58 5.38 3.60 4.68
CA PHE A 58 5.62 4.43 5.86
C PHE A 58 6.97 4.17 6.55
N VAL A 59 7.63 3.07 6.23
CA VAL A 59 8.89 2.64 6.83
C VAL A 59 9.91 2.54 5.71
N GLN A 60 10.96 3.35 5.74
CA GLN A 60 12.02 3.37 4.71
C GLN A 60 11.59 3.50 3.22
N GLY A 61 10.31 3.78 2.96
CA GLY A 61 9.74 3.95 1.62
C GLY A 61 9.12 2.65 1.08
N CYS A 62 8.49 2.71 -0.09
CA CYS A 62 7.84 1.55 -0.69
C CYS A 62 8.90 0.61 -1.32
N ASP A 63 9.57 -0.19 -0.51
CA ASP A 63 10.73 -1.00 -0.92
C ASP A 63 10.61 -2.48 -0.55
N ALA A 64 9.41 -2.94 -0.17
CA ALA A 64 9.12 -4.32 0.25
C ALA A 64 9.91 -4.80 1.48
N SER A 65 10.51 -3.90 2.27
CA SER A 65 11.21 -4.27 3.51
C SER A 65 10.32 -5.02 4.50
N ILE A 66 9.02 -4.68 4.52
CA ILE A 66 8.03 -5.33 5.39
C ILE A 66 7.85 -6.83 5.10
N LEU A 67 8.22 -7.29 3.90
CA LEU A 67 8.08 -8.69 3.49
C LEU A 67 9.23 -9.56 4.00
N LEU A 68 10.37 -8.97 4.38
CA LEU A 68 11.55 -9.71 4.81
C LEU A 68 11.30 -10.41 6.16
N ASP A 69 11.57 -11.70 6.18
CA ASP A 69 11.49 -12.53 7.40
C ASP A 69 12.70 -12.34 8.31
N GLU A 70 12.54 -12.73 9.58
CA GLU A 70 13.61 -12.70 10.56
C GLU A 70 14.74 -13.63 10.12
N THR A 71 15.97 -13.13 10.14
CA THR A 71 17.19 -13.91 9.91
C THR A 71 18.25 -13.50 10.93
N PRO A 72 19.40 -14.19 11.05
CA PRO A 72 20.47 -13.76 11.95
C PRO A 72 20.97 -12.33 11.73
N THR A 73 20.75 -11.75 10.54
CA THR A 73 21.18 -10.40 10.16
C THR A 73 20.01 -9.44 9.89
N ILE A 74 18.76 -9.91 9.85
CA ILE A 74 17.58 -9.10 9.55
C ILE A 74 16.61 -9.20 10.72
N ARG A 75 16.34 -8.05 11.35
CA ARG A 75 15.26 -7.89 12.32
C ARG A 75 13.99 -7.50 11.58
N SER A 76 13.05 -8.44 11.47
CA SER A 76 11.88 -8.28 10.62
C SER A 76 10.91 -7.23 11.15
N GLU A 77 10.42 -6.38 10.24
CA GLU A 77 9.32 -5.45 10.53
C GLU A 77 8.03 -6.17 10.90
N LYS A 78 7.85 -7.45 10.50
CA LYS A 78 6.67 -8.26 10.88
C LYS A 78 6.53 -8.40 12.40
N THR A 79 7.64 -8.24 13.15
CA THR A 79 7.67 -8.30 14.61
C THR A 79 7.57 -6.94 15.31
N ALA A 80 7.45 -5.84 14.55
CA ALA A 80 7.19 -4.50 15.11
C ALA A 80 5.79 -4.44 15.75
N PHE A 81 5.62 -3.62 16.78
CA PHE A 81 4.36 -3.47 17.53
C PHE A 81 3.13 -3.19 16.63
N PRO A 82 3.21 -2.32 15.60
CA PRO A 82 2.09 -2.11 14.69
C PRO A 82 1.76 -3.31 13.79
N ASN A 83 2.71 -4.22 13.59
CA ASN A 83 2.65 -5.30 12.60
C ASN A 83 2.35 -6.66 13.21
N VAL A 84 2.95 -6.98 14.35
CA VAL A 84 2.84 -8.27 15.02
C VAL A 84 1.39 -8.58 15.38
N ASN A 85 0.93 -9.79 15.02
CA ASN A 85 -0.46 -10.23 15.20
C ASN A 85 -1.52 -9.28 14.59
N SER A 86 -1.14 -8.50 13.57
CA SER A 86 -1.97 -7.41 13.05
C SER A 86 -1.94 -7.33 11.52
N VAL A 87 -0.77 -7.11 10.92
CA VAL A 87 -0.61 -7.09 9.45
C VAL A 87 -0.64 -8.53 8.92
N ARG A 88 -1.28 -8.74 7.77
CA ARG A 88 -1.50 -10.05 7.13
C ARG A 88 -1.63 -9.91 5.62
N GLY A 89 -1.67 -11.03 4.90
CA GLY A 89 -1.73 -11.05 3.43
C GLY A 89 -0.36 -11.22 2.78
N TYR A 90 0.69 -11.51 3.56
CA TYR A 90 2.02 -11.83 3.05
C TYR A 90 1.97 -13.00 2.05
N GLU A 91 1.19 -14.03 2.40
CA GLU A 91 0.99 -15.23 1.59
C GLU A 91 0.34 -14.94 0.22
N VAL A 92 -0.46 -13.88 0.14
CA VAL A 92 -1.11 -13.44 -1.10
C VAL A 92 -0.08 -12.77 -2.03
N ILE A 93 0.84 -11.98 -1.44
CA ILE A 93 1.95 -11.38 -2.16
C ILE A 93 2.92 -12.46 -2.66
N ASP A 94 3.25 -13.44 -1.81
CA ASP A 94 4.10 -14.58 -2.19
C ASP A 94 3.50 -15.40 -3.35
N ALA A 95 2.18 -15.63 -3.30
CA ALA A 95 1.48 -16.32 -4.38
C ALA A 95 1.52 -15.52 -5.69
N ALA A 96 1.29 -14.20 -5.63
CA ALA A 96 1.40 -13.34 -6.81
C ALA A 96 2.83 -13.31 -7.36
N LYS A 97 3.84 -13.16 -6.50
CA LYS A 97 5.26 -13.20 -6.87
C LYS A 97 5.62 -14.53 -7.52
N THR A 98 5.21 -15.65 -6.93
CA THR A 98 5.45 -16.98 -7.49
C THR A 98 4.89 -17.14 -8.91
N LEU A 99 3.67 -16.64 -9.15
CA LEU A 99 3.06 -16.71 -10.48
C LEU A 99 3.80 -15.83 -11.50
N VAL A 100 4.24 -14.64 -11.09
CA VAL A 100 4.99 -13.73 -11.96
C VAL A 100 6.38 -14.28 -12.27
N GLU A 101 7.08 -14.83 -11.29
CA GLU A 101 8.41 -15.43 -11.46
C GLU A 101 8.39 -16.65 -12.41
N ARG A 102 7.26 -17.35 -12.53
CA ARG A 102 7.09 -18.43 -13.53
C ARG A 102 7.02 -17.90 -14.96
N ILE A 103 6.62 -16.65 -15.17
CA ILE A 103 6.43 -16.04 -16.48
C ILE A 103 7.65 -15.21 -16.87
N CYS A 104 8.21 -14.46 -15.91
CA CYS A 104 9.33 -13.55 -16.12
C CYS A 104 10.26 -13.52 -14.89
N PRO A 105 11.19 -14.49 -14.79
CA PRO A 105 12.07 -14.61 -13.65
C PRO A 105 12.91 -13.35 -13.41
N GLY A 106 12.91 -12.85 -12.17
CA GLY A 106 13.75 -11.74 -11.72
C GLY A 106 13.39 -10.37 -12.29
N VAL A 107 12.22 -10.21 -12.93
CA VAL A 107 11.85 -8.95 -13.59
C VAL A 107 11.07 -8.01 -12.68
N VAL A 108 10.03 -8.52 -12.00
CA VAL A 108 9.08 -7.69 -11.25
C VAL A 108 9.45 -7.67 -9.78
N SER A 109 9.62 -6.48 -9.19
CA SER A 109 9.96 -6.34 -7.77
C SER A 109 8.78 -6.66 -6.86
N CYS A 110 9.06 -7.14 -5.65
CA CYS A 110 8.06 -7.29 -4.62
C CYS A 110 7.40 -5.96 -4.23
N ALA A 111 8.17 -4.86 -4.25
CA ALA A 111 7.68 -3.51 -3.97
C ALA A 111 6.60 -3.06 -4.98
N ASP A 112 6.79 -3.35 -6.27
CA ASP A 112 5.76 -3.07 -7.26
C ASP A 112 4.57 -4.03 -7.17
N ILE A 113 4.77 -5.29 -6.76
CA ILE A 113 3.66 -6.21 -6.47
C ILE A 113 2.80 -5.69 -5.32
N LEU A 114 3.39 -5.19 -4.23
CA LEU A 114 2.66 -4.55 -3.13
C LEU A 114 1.83 -3.36 -3.60
N THR A 115 2.44 -2.50 -4.41
CA THR A 115 1.78 -1.30 -4.95
C THR A 115 0.60 -1.67 -5.86
N LEU A 116 0.81 -2.63 -6.77
CA LEU A 116 -0.24 -3.14 -7.65
C LEU A 116 -1.34 -3.86 -6.86
N ALA A 117 -0.97 -4.61 -5.81
CA ALA A 117 -1.91 -5.33 -4.96
C ALA A 117 -2.86 -4.38 -4.21
N ALA A 118 -2.37 -3.25 -3.70
CA ALA A 118 -3.24 -2.25 -3.07
C ALA A 118 -4.28 -1.69 -4.06
N ARG A 119 -3.86 -1.38 -5.30
CA ARG A 119 -4.75 -0.90 -6.36
C ARG A 119 -5.77 -1.96 -6.79
N ASP A 120 -5.31 -3.18 -7.03
CA ASP A 120 -6.17 -4.29 -7.45
C ASP A 120 -7.15 -4.73 -6.35
N ALA A 121 -6.72 -4.66 -5.08
CA ALA A 121 -7.57 -4.87 -3.92
C ALA A 121 -8.70 -3.84 -3.82
N SER A 122 -8.39 -2.54 -3.99
CA SER A 122 -9.38 -1.47 -4.03
C SER A 122 -10.44 -1.73 -5.11
N VAL A 123 -10.00 -2.01 -6.34
CA VAL A 123 -10.90 -2.29 -7.47
C VAL A 123 -11.76 -3.55 -7.21
N ALA A 124 -11.19 -4.59 -6.62
CA ALA A 124 -11.90 -5.83 -6.33
C ALA A 124 -13.10 -5.67 -5.38
N VAL A 125 -13.12 -4.62 -4.57
CA VAL A 125 -14.22 -4.31 -3.64
C VAL A 125 -15.08 -3.12 -4.07
N GLY A 126 -14.91 -2.63 -5.30
CA GLY A 126 -15.69 -1.51 -5.87
C GLY A 126 -15.10 -0.13 -5.59
N GLY A 127 -13.86 -0.06 -5.10
CA GLY A 127 -13.11 1.18 -4.96
C GLY A 127 -12.57 1.70 -6.30
N PRO A 128 -11.93 2.88 -6.28
CA PRO A 128 -11.37 3.48 -7.49
C PRO A 128 -10.18 2.69 -8.04
N THR A 129 -9.91 2.88 -9.33
CA THR A 129 -8.67 2.48 -10.01
C THR A 129 -7.79 3.70 -10.27
N TRP A 130 -6.49 3.50 -10.41
CA TRP A 130 -5.54 4.54 -10.79
C TRP A 130 -4.35 3.98 -11.56
N ASN A 131 -3.63 4.89 -12.23
CA ASN A 131 -2.38 4.59 -12.91
C ASN A 131 -1.26 4.45 -11.87
N VAL A 132 -0.88 3.22 -11.57
CA VAL A 132 0.25 2.92 -10.68
C VAL A 132 1.55 3.22 -11.41
N ARG A 133 2.39 4.09 -10.82
CA ARG A 133 3.78 4.24 -11.28
C ARG A 133 4.62 3.07 -10.78
N LEU A 134 5.54 2.59 -11.61
CA LEU A 134 6.29 1.35 -11.40
C LEU A 134 7.80 1.59 -11.52
N GLY A 135 8.59 0.57 -11.24
CA GLY A 135 10.05 0.61 -11.21
C GLY A 135 10.64 0.68 -9.80
N ARG A 136 9.85 0.37 -8.76
CA ARG A 136 10.40 0.23 -7.40
C ARG A 136 11.33 -0.97 -7.35
N ARG A 137 12.31 -0.93 -6.44
CA ARG A 137 13.25 -2.02 -6.21
C ARG A 137 13.13 -2.52 -4.78
N ASP A 138 13.42 -3.80 -4.60
CA ASP A 138 13.32 -4.45 -3.30
C ASP A 138 14.51 -4.09 -2.41
N SER A 139 14.22 -3.82 -1.16
CA SER A 139 15.21 -3.61 -0.10
C SER A 139 15.94 -4.90 0.25
N THR A 140 17.18 -4.75 0.70
CA THR A 140 17.97 -5.85 1.27
C THR A 140 17.97 -5.82 2.80
N THR A 141 17.28 -4.85 3.40
CA THR A 141 17.22 -4.64 4.85
C THR A 141 15.81 -4.32 5.31
N ALA A 142 15.47 -4.70 6.53
CA ALA A 142 14.23 -4.30 7.20
C ALA A 142 14.54 -3.38 8.39
N ASN A 143 13.60 -2.51 8.75
CA ASN A 143 13.79 -1.56 9.84
C ASN A 143 12.65 -1.59 10.87
N ARG A 144 12.65 -2.66 11.67
CA ARG A 144 11.69 -2.87 12.76
C ARG A 144 11.61 -1.70 13.74
N ASP A 145 12.74 -1.09 14.07
CA ASP A 145 12.76 0.01 15.04
C ASP A 145 12.19 1.31 14.43
N GLN A 146 12.35 1.54 13.13
CA GLN A 146 11.66 2.61 12.42
C GLN A 146 10.15 2.33 12.32
N ALA A 147 9.74 1.10 12.03
CA ALA A 147 8.34 0.70 12.05
C ALA A 147 7.66 1.00 13.40
N ASN A 148 8.34 0.74 14.52
CA ASN A 148 7.83 1.07 15.86
C ASN A 148 7.69 2.58 16.13
N ARG A 149 8.49 3.43 15.46
CA ARG A 149 8.51 4.88 15.69
C ARG A 149 7.56 5.64 14.76
N ASP A 150 7.52 5.23 13.50
CA ASP A 150 6.95 6.03 12.40
C ASP A 150 5.50 5.69 12.11
N LEU A 151 5.10 4.43 12.33
CA LEU A 151 3.72 4.00 12.09
C LEU A 151 2.80 4.59 13.16
N PRO A 152 1.78 5.38 12.78
CA PRO A 152 0.90 6.00 13.75
C PRO A 152 0.02 4.96 14.45
N GLY A 153 -0.11 5.10 15.76
CA GLY A 153 -1.04 4.31 16.58
C GLY A 153 -2.49 4.80 16.44
N PRO A 154 -3.48 3.97 16.80
CA PRO A 154 -4.90 4.32 16.71
C PRO A 154 -5.33 5.46 17.65
N ASP A 155 -4.53 5.76 18.67
CA ASP A 155 -4.70 6.82 19.66
C ASP A 155 -3.87 8.08 19.34
N SER A 156 -3.24 8.14 18.16
CA SER A 156 -2.48 9.32 17.72
C SER A 156 -3.38 10.55 17.62
N THR A 157 -2.88 11.69 18.09
CA THR A 157 -3.57 12.98 17.92
C THR A 157 -3.63 13.38 16.44
N LEU A 158 -4.63 14.19 16.08
CA LEU A 158 -4.76 14.70 14.71
C LEU A 158 -3.48 15.42 14.23
N GLN A 159 -2.87 16.24 15.09
CA GLN A 159 -1.63 16.92 14.75
C GLN A 159 -0.50 15.93 14.46
N ARG A 160 -0.36 14.89 15.30
CA ARG A 160 0.65 13.85 15.06
C ARG A 160 0.42 13.09 13.76
N LEU A 161 -0.85 12.83 13.39
CA LEU A 161 -1.18 12.22 12.11
C LEU A 161 -0.78 13.11 10.93
N ILE A 162 -1.13 14.40 10.99
CA ILE A 162 -0.75 15.38 9.96
C ILE A 162 0.78 15.43 9.81
N ASP A 163 1.52 15.53 10.92
CA ASP A 163 2.97 15.61 10.92
C ASP A 163 3.60 14.33 10.36
N SER A 164 3.13 13.15 10.79
CA SER A 164 3.63 11.86 10.29
C SER A 164 3.43 11.69 8.79
N PHE A 165 2.24 12.03 8.26
CA PHE A 165 1.95 11.93 6.83
C PHE A 165 2.78 12.93 6.01
N GLY A 166 2.93 14.17 6.51
CA GLY A 166 3.73 15.19 5.86
C GLY A 166 5.22 14.85 5.85
N ILE A 167 5.79 14.43 6.98
CA ILE A 167 7.24 14.16 7.10
C ILE A 167 7.66 12.92 6.30
N LYS A 168 6.82 11.87 6.26
CA LYS A 168 7.22 10.57 5.70
C LYS A 168 7.05 10.48 4.20
N ASN A 169 6.00 11.09 3.67
CA ASN A 169 5.60 10.91 2.27
C ASN A 169 5.21 12.24 1.61
N ASN A 170 5.54 13.38 2.23
CA ASN A 170 5.14 14.70 1.75
C ASN A 170 3.63 14.83 1.49
N LEU A 171 2.82 14.17 2.32
CA LEU A 171 1.37 14.10 2.15
C LEU A 171 0.68 15.25 2.87
N THR A 172 -0.30 15.84 2.19
CA THR A 172 -1.10 16.93 2.76
C THR A 172 -2.14 16.37 3.73
N PRO A 173 -2.74 17.22 4.60
CA PRO A 173 -3.89 16.81 5.42
C PRO A 173 -5.05 16.26 4.58
N ARG A 174 -5.21 16.72 3.33
CA ARG A 174 -6.21 16.21 2.40
C ARG A 174 -5.93 14.75 2.03
N ASP A 175 -4.68 14.42 1.75
CA ASP A 175 -4.25 13.07 1.40
C ASP A 175 -4.41 12.12 2.58
N MET A 176 -4.04 12.59 3.80
CA MET A 176 -4.26 11.85 5.03
C MET A 176 -5.75 11.49 5.22
N VAL A 177 -6.67 12.44 5.00
CA VAL A 177 -8.12 12.19 5.08
C VAL A 177 -8.56 11.19 4.02
N ALA A 178 -8.09 11.34 2.78
CA ALA A 178 -8.42 10.42 1.69
C ALA A 178 -7.94 8.99 2.00
N LEU A 179 -6.70 8.83 2.46
CA LEU A 179 -6.11 7.53 2.83
C LEU A 179 -6.78 6.90 4.06
N SER A 180 -7.25 7.72 5.01
CA SER A 180 -8.03 7.25 6.17
C SER A 180 -9.33 6.56 5.74
N GLY A 181 -9.84 6.84 4.54
CA GLY A 181 -10.97 6.13 3.94
C GLY A 181 -10.76 4.63 3.75
N ALA A 182 -9.51 4.14 3.74
CA ALA A 182 -9.22 2.70 3.70
C ALA A 182 -9.76 1.93 4.91
N HIS A 183 -10.05 2.62 6.03
CA HIS A 183 -10.69 2.02 7.20
C HIS A 183 -12.13 1.54 6.94
N THR A 184 -12.74 1.86 5.78
CA THR A 184 -14.05 1.32 5.36
C THR A 184 -14.03 -0.16 5.00
N LEU A 185 -12.84 -0.74 4.73
CA LEU A 185 -12.68 -2.12 4.24
C LEU A 185 -12.10 -3.09 5.30
N GLY A 186 -11.63 -2.56 6.43
CA GLY A 186 -10.87 -3.30 7.44
C GLY A 186 -11.65 -3.59 8.72
N LEU A 187 -11.12 -4.51 9.53
CA LEU A 187 -11.58 -4.70 10.91
C LEU A 187 -10.42 -4.46 11.87
N SER A 188 -10.70 -3.75 12.96
CA SER A 188 -9.83 -3.66 14.13
C SER A 188 -10.16 -4.80 15.11
N PRO A 189 -9.17 -5.39 15.81
CA PRO A 189 -9.43 -6.36 16.89
C PRO A 189 -10.44 -5.85 17.92
N ASN A 190 -10.48 -4.54 18.16
CA ASN A 190 -11.38 -3.87 19.10
C ASN A 190 -12.61 -3.23 18.43
N ALA A 191 -12.85 -3.46 17.14
CA ALA A 191 -14.02 -2.91 16.45
C ALA A 191 -15.33 -3.52 17.00
N PRO A 192 -16.34 -2.71 17.33
CA PRO A 192 -17.66 -3.22 17.72
C PRO A 192 -18.25 -4.08 16.60
N ARG A 193 -19.06 -5.09 16.96
CA ARG A 193 -19.62 -6.06 15.99
C ARG A 193 -20.41 -5.41 14.85
N SER A 194 -21.01 -4.23 15.06
CA SER A 194 -21.76 -3.48 14.03
C SER A 194 -20.89 -3.01 12.86
N ALA A 195 -19.58 -2.80 13.05
CA ALA A 195 -18.66 -2.47 11.97
C ALA A 195 -18.27 -3.71 11.11
N ARG A 196 -18.69 -4.92 11.52
CA ARG A 196 -18.40 -6.19 10.81
C ARG A 196 -19.36 -6.50 9.67
N GLU A 197 -20.50 -5.80 9.60
CA GLU A 197 -21.57 -6.04 8.63
C GLU A 197 -21.87 -4.78 7.80
N PHE A 198 -20.88 -4.25 7.08
CA PHE A 198 -21.21 -3.47 5.89
C PHE A 198 -21.55 -4.43 4.75
N THR A 199 -22.75 -5.02 4.82
CA THR A 199 -23.36 -5.59 3.61
C THR A 199 -23.89 -4.44 2.77
N ALA A 200 -23.61 -4.45 1.47
CA ALA A 200 -23.93 -3.39 0.53
C ALA A 200 -25.44 -3.32 0.19
N THR A 201 -26.32 -3.32 1.19
CA THR A 201 -27.77 -3.51 0.98
C THR A 201 -28.67 -2.46 1.60
N GLU A 202 -28.17 -1.45 2.32
CA GLU A 202 -29.04 -0.40 2.87
C GLU A 202 -28.72 0.96 2.25
N ARG A 203 -29.31 1.19 1.07
CA ARG A 203 -29.38 2.51 0.43
C ARG A 203 -30.76 3.11 0.70
N THR A 204 -31.02 3.54 1.93
CA THR A 204 -32.12 4.47 2.24
C THR A 204 -31.96 5.08 3.63
N SER A 205 -31.32 6.25 3.69
CA SER A 205 -31.56 7.25 4.73
C SER A 205 -31.00 8.57 4.24
N THR A 206 -31.89 9.53 4.04
CA THR A 206 -31.64 10.90 3.62
C THR A 206 -30.84 11.65 4.67
N GLN A 207 -29.58 11.95 4.36
CA GLN A 207 -28.83 13.01 5.03
C GLN A 207 -27.99 13.72 3.97
N ASP A 208 -28.29 15.00 3.75
CA ASP A 208 -27.63 15.87 2.78
C ASP A 208 -26.11 15.80 2.96
N SER A 209 -25.50 14.96 2.13
CA SER A 209 -24.08 14.86 1.92
C SER A 209 -23.93 14.65 0.42
N LEU A 210 -23.11 15.51 -0.19
CA LEU A 210 -22.80 15.47 -1.61
C LEU A 210 -22.55 14.01 -2.04
N PRO A 211 -23.13 13.54 -3.16
CA PRO A 211 -23.00 12.16 -3.59
C PRO A 211 -21.53 11.75 -3.58
N LEU A 212 -21.20 10.67 -2.85
CA LEU A 212 -19.85 10.09 -2.75
C LEU A 212 -19.22 9.81 -4.13
N GLU A 213 -20.07 9.64 -5.16
CA GLU A 213 -19.67 9.50 -6.57
C GLU A 213 -18.97 10.75 -7.13
N ASP A 214 -19.28 11.95 -6.60
CA ASP A 214 -18.74 13.22 -7.08
C ASP A 214 -17.40 13.60 -6.41
N ALA A 215 -17.10 13.03 -5.24
CA ALA A 215 -15.86 13.28 -4.50
C ALA A 215 -14.67 12.45 -5.01
N LEU A 216 -14.92 11.22 -5.49
CA LEU A 216 -13.89 10.31 -6.01
C LEU A 216 -13.64 10.50 -7.52
N ALA A 217 -14.62 11.01 -8.28
CA ALA A 217 -14.51 11.19 -9.73
C ALA A 217 -13.73 12.45 -10.17
N ARG A 218 -13.47 13.42 -9.27
CA ARG A 218 -12.92 14.74 -9.64
C ARG A 218 -11.43 14.94 -9.41
N LYS A 219 -10.65 13.92 -9.00
CA LYS A 219 -9.27 14.18 -8.53
C LYS A 219 -8.21 13.26 -9.12
N PRO A 220 -7.56 13.68 -10.23
CA PRO A 220 -6.34 13.04 -10.71
C PRO A 220 -5.17 13.09 -9.69
N GLU A 221 -5.25 13.88 -8.61
CA GLU A 221 -4.21 14.00 -7.59
C GLU A 221 -4.05 12.79 -6.64
N VAL A 222 -5.07 11.92 -6.51
CA VAL A 222 -4.94 10.71 -5.66
C VAL A 222 -3.92 9.73 -6.26
N THR A 223 -3.58 9.90 -7.55
CA THR A 223 -2.58 9.11 -8.27
C THR A 223 -1.13 9.48 -7.94
N GLU A 224 -0.91 10.59 -7.21
CA GLU A 224 0.42 11.07 -6.83
C GLU A 224 0.78 10.83 -5.35
N ILE A 225 -0.12 10.21 -4.57
CA ILE A 225 -0.01 9.97 -3.12
C ILE A 225 1.16 9.03 -2.72
N TRP A 226 1.87 8.46 -3.69
CA TRP A 226 2.99 7.54 -3.46
C TRP A 226 4.20 7.85 -4.34
N ARG A 227 4.50 9.14 -4.56
CA ARG A 227 5.82 9.56 -5.04
C ARG A 227 6.83 9.47 -3.87
N PRO A 228 8.10 9.07 -4.15
CA PRO A 228 9.16 8.96 -3.16
C PRO A 228 9.45 10.29 -2.45
#